data_AF-A0A942RWZ7-F1
#
_entry.id   AF-A0A942RWZ7-F1
#
_cell.length_a   1.000
_cell.length_b   1.000
_cell.length_c   1.000
_cell.angle_alpha   90.00
_cell.angle_beta   90.00
_cell.angle_gamma   90.00
#
_symmetry.space_group_name_H-M   'P 1'
#
loop_
_entity.id
_entity.type
_entity.pdbx_description
1 polymer ?
#
loop_
_entity_poly.entity_id
_entity_poly.type
_entity_poly.pdbx_seq_one_letter_code
_entity_poly.pdbx_strand_id
1 'polypeptide(L)'
;MTTHLYISYARLDEDAVRSFLAPLKDELKKLAVPVDIWQDVDQLQPGVSWQGAIRDALANSIGLLVFVSPTAMASNWVHSELAAMLALSDRLIVPIILEHTSKLPRSLLERQWLDLSTSLNDPEKLRAEARRLADAIAKALPTLAPGPVLTENMAEQVAEFAANSVRNAASPPTTPTSTPIAPSIFVVHGHDVESRDLVCAELKSIGIEPVVLSQQLGQAQSLLQKFLKISERANFAVVVLSADDYGASLVQYDAPGVADRALRFRARQNVLLELGFFYGRLGWENVFVLQRRPPKVFPDFEHPSDLAGAVFDEIDDAGLWRGTLAEKLRSVGFLINVA
;
A
#
# COMPACT_ATOMS: atom_id res chain seq x y z
N MET A 1 -27.82 6.29 -11.36
CA MET A 1 -26.51 6.09 -10.69
C MET A 1 -26.38 4.60 -10.47
N THR A 2 -25.36 3.97 -11.05
CA THR A 2 -25.10 2.55 -10.82
C THR A 2 -24.53 2.41 -9.42
N THR A 3 -25.16 1.56 -8.63
CA THR A 3 -24.77 1.30 -7.25
C THR A 3 -23.74 0.17 -7.25
N HIS A 4 -22.68 0.26 -6.46
CA HIS A 4 -21.64 -0.79 -6.44
C HIS A 4 -21.31 -1.31 -5.05
N LEU A 5 -20.90 -2.58 -5.00
CA LEU A 5 -20.25 -3.20 -3.85
C LEU A 5 -18.75 -3.22 -4.07
N TYR A 6 -18.01 -2.85 -3.04
CA TYR A 6 -16.56 -2.91 -3.01
C TYR A 6 -16.09 -4.30 -2.56
N ILE A 7 -14.98 -4.79 -3.10
CA ILE A 7 -14.38 -6.06 -2.68
C ILE A 7 -13.04 -5.83 -2.02
N SER A 8 -12.83 -6.43 -0.85
CA SER A 8 -11.55 -6.45 -0.14
C SER A 8 -11.03 -7.87 -0.01
N TYR A 9 -9.80 -8.11 -0.44
CA TYR A 9 -9.11 -9.40 -0.36
C TYR A 9 -7.58 -9.22 -0.38
N ALA A 10 -6.84 -10.24 0.06
CA ALA A 10 -5.38 -10.24 -0.12
C ALA A 10 -5.03 -10.66 -1.55
N ARG A 11 -3.98 -10.07 -2.14
CA ARG A 11 -3.52 -10.41 -3.50
C ARG A 11 -3.27 -11.91 -3.70
N LEU A 12 -2.81 -12.63 -2.68
CA LEU A 12 -2.59 -14.09 -2.75
C LEU A 12 -3.88 -14.92 -2.85
N ASP A 13 -5.03 -14.32 -2.50
CA ASP A 13 -6.34 -14.98 -2.56
C ASP A 13 -7.06 -14.73 -3.91
N GLU A 14 -6.41 -14.04 -4.85
CA GLU A 14 -7.03 -13.54 -6.08
C GLU A 14 -7.73 -14.62 -6.91
N ASP A 15 -7.10 -15.79 -7.07
CA ASP A 15 -7.67 -16.88 -7.86
C ASP A 15 -8.97 -17.43 -7.22
N ALA A 16 -8.96 -17.61 -5.90
CA ALA A 16 -10.12 -18.08 -5.15
C ALA A 16 -11.25 -17.04 -5.21
N VAL A 17 -10.92 -15.75 -5.06
CA VAL A 17 -11.88 -14.65 -5.19
C VAL A 17 -12.47 -14.60 -6.60
N ARG A 18 -11.64 -14.60 -7.65
CA ARG A 18 -12.07 -14.55 -9.05
C ARG A 18 -13.00 -15.71 -9.40
N SER A 19 -12.69 -16.92 -8.94
CA SER A 19 -13.52 -18.11 -9.19
C SER A 19 -14.93 -18.01 -8.59
N PHE A 20 -15.10 -17.30 -7.47
CA PHE A 20 -16.41 -17.03 -6.86
C PHE A 20 -17.12 -15.79 -7.43
N LEU A 21 -16.39 -14.75 -7.83
CA LEU A 21 -17.00 -13.53 -8.35
C LEU A 21 -17.71 -13.73 -9.69
N ALA A 22 -17.22 -14.64 -10.54
CA ALA A 22 -17.88 -14.97 -11.80
C ALA A 22 -19.33 -15.47 -11.60
N PRO A 23 -19.60 -16.55 -10.83
CA PRO A 23 -20.96 -17.00 -10.57
C PRO A 23 -21.80 -15.99 -9.78
N LEU A 24 -21.20 -15.20 -8.88
CA LEU A 24 -21.93 -14.15 -8.16
C LEU A 24 -22.44 -13.05 -9.10
N LYS A 25 -21.61 -12.57 -10.03
CA LYS A 25 -22.01 -11.59 -11.06
C LYS A 25 -23.15 -12.13 -11.92
N ASP A 26 -23.11 -13.42 -12.26
CA ASP A 26 -24.18 -14.07 -13.04
C ASP A 26 -25.50 -14.15 -12.26
N GLU A 27 -25.48 -14.52 -10.98
CA GLU A 27 -26.70 -14.58 -10.17
C GLU A 27 -27.30 -13.19 -9.89
N LEU A 28 -26.47 -12.16 -9.65
CA LEU A 28 -26.95 -10.77 -9.52
C LEU A 28 -27.65 -10.29 -10.79
N LYS A 29 -27.10 -10.61 -11.97
CA LYS A 29 -27.72 -10.30 -13.26
C LYS A 29 -29.04 -11.04 -13.46
N LYS A 30 -29.11 -12.34 -13.13
CA LYS A 30 -30.34 -13.15 -13.25
C LYS A 30 -31.47 -12.63 -12.38
N LEU A 31 -31.13 -12.17 -11.17
CA LEU A 31 -32.07 -11.57 -10.22
C LEU A 31 -32.41 -10.11 -10.54
N ALA A 32 -31.83 -9.53 -11.61
CA ALA A 32 -31.95 -8.13 -11.99
C ALA A 32 -31.65 -7.17 -10.82
N VAL A 33 -30.68 -7.52 -9.98
CA VAL A 33 -30.23 -6.67 -8.87
C VAL A 33 -29.40 -5.53 -9.46
N PRO A 34 -29.78 -4.25 -9.25
CA PRO A 34 -29.11 -3.11 -9.87
C PRO A 34 -27.81 -2.73 -9.13
N VAL A 35 -26.91 -3.71 -8.96
CA VAL A 35 -25.65 -3.55 -8.25
C VAL A 35 -24.51 -4.10 -9.09
N ASP A 36 -23.48 -3.28 -9.29
CA ASP A 36 -22.21 -3.70 -9.86
C ASP A 36 -21.23 -4.13 -8.76
N ILE A 37 -20.32 -5.04 -9.12
CA ILE A 37 -19.24 -5.45 -8.25
C ILE A 37 -17.97 -4.77 -8.73
N TRP A 38 -17.45 -3.85 -7.92
CA TRP A 38 -16.22 -3.14 -8.20
C TRP A 38 -15.04 -3.91 -7.61
N GLN A 39 -14.16 -4.38 -8.49
CA GLN A 39 -13.06 -5.29 -8.18
C GLN A 39 -11.69 -4.67 -8.45
N ASP A 40 -11.63 -3.58 -9.23
CA ASP A 40 -10.43 -3.26 -9.99
C ASP A 40 -10.08 -1.77 -9.93
N VAL A 41 -8.98 -1.50 -9.23
CA VAL A 41 -8.34 -0.18 -9.17
C VAL A 41 -7.46 0.06 -10.42
N ASP A 42 -7.29 -0.94 -11.30
CA ASP A 42 -6.38 -0.89 -12.44
C ASP A 42 -6.96 -0.15 -13.66
N GLN A 43 -8.19 0.37 -13.57
CA GLN A 43 -8.84 1.19 -14.62
C GLN A 43 -8.75 2.71 -14.39
N LEU A 44 -7.81 3.17 -13.56
CA LEU A 44 -7.63 4.61 -13.35
C LEU A 44 -6.93 5.25 -14.56
N GLN A 45 -7.56 6.30 -15.09
CA GLN A 45 -6.97 7.09 -16.16
C GLN A 45 -5.70 7.80 -15.64
N PRO A 46 -4.64 7.90 -16.46
CA PRO A 46 -3.44 8.64 -16.12
C PRO A 46 -3.78 10.06 -15.64
N GLY A 47 -3.35 10.42 -14.42
CA GLY A 47 -3.59 11.73 -13.81
C GLY A 47 -4.65 11.79 -12.70
N VAL A 48 -5.34 10.68 -12.38
CA VAL A 48 -6.27 10.61 -11.24
C VAL A 48 -5.54 10.12 -9.98
N SER A 49 -5.73 10.81 -8.84
CA SER A 49 -5.17 10.40 -7.55
C SER A 49 -5.76 9.06 -7.10
N TRP A 50 -4.90 8.05 -6.95
CA TRP A 50 -5.26 6.68 -6.55
C TRP A 50 -5.94 6.64 -5.17
N GLN A 51 -5.47 7.45 -4.22
CA GLN A 51 -6.07 7.60 -2.90
C GLN A 51 -7.46 8.25 -2.97
N GLY A 52 -7.62 9.26 -3.84
CA GLY A 52 -8.91 9.89 -4.07
C GLY A 52 -9.91 8.91 -4.66
N ALA A 53 -9.50 8.15 -5.68
CA ALA A 53 -10.39 7.22 -6.36
C ALA A 53 -10.83 6.03 -5.48
N ILE A 54 -9.96 5.46 -4.65
CA ILE A 54 -10.33 4.37 -3.72
C ILE A 54 -11.23 4.89 -2.60
N ARG A 55 -10.94 6.09 -2.07
CA ARG A 55 -11.81 6.77 -1.10
C ARG A 55 -13.18 7.03 -1.70
N ASP A 56 -13.24 7.56 -2.90
CA ASP A 56 -14.49 7.87 -3.59
C ASP A 56 -15.22 6.58 -3.96
N ALA A 57 -14.52 5.50 -4.34
CA ALA A 57 -15.10 4.19 -4.60
C ALA A 57 -15.70 3.55 -3.34
N LEU A 58 -14.98 3.55 -2.22
CA LEU A 58 -15.48 3.05 -0.92
C LEU A 58 -16.66 3.90 -0.43
N ALA A 59 -16.55 5.23 -0.46
CA ALA A 59 -17.59 6.14 0.02
C ALA A 59 -18.89 6.01 -0.79
N ASN A 60 -18.78 5.89 -2.11
CA ASN A 60 -19.92 5.74 -3.02
C ASN A 60 -20.43 4.30 -3.11
N SER A 61 -19.73 3.32 -2.51
CA SER A 61 -20.22 1.95 -2.43
C SER A 61 -21.34 1.83 -1.39
N ILE A 62 -22.28 0.92 -1.64
CA ILE A 62 -23.34 0.56 -0.67
C ILE A 62 -22.87 -0.47 0.37
N GLY A 63 -21.68 -1.03 0.18
CA GLY A 63 -21.19 -2.09 1.03
C GLY A 63 -19.89 -2.72 0.58
N LEU A 64 -19.36 -3.56 1.46
CA LEU A 64 -18.09 -4.26 1.36
C LEU A 64 -18.29 -5.77 1.42
N LEU A 65 -17.77 -6.47 0.43
CA LEU A 65 -17.53 -7.90 0.47
C LEU A 65 -16.08 -8.12 0.92
N VAL A 66 -15.88 -8.61 2.15
CA VAL A 66 -14.53 -8.85 2.69
C VAL A 66 -14.23 -10.34 2.68
N PHE A 67 -13.25 -10.73 1.88
CA PHE A 67 -12.78 -12.11 1.80
C PHE A 67 -11.78 -12.39 2.90
N VAL A 68 -12.07 -13.41 3.71
CA VAL A 68 -11.35 -13.73 4.94
C VAL A 68 -10.52 -14.98 4.74
N SER A 69 -9.21 -14.83 4.93
CA SER A 69 -8.20 -15.88 4.99
C SER A 69 -7.16 -15.49 6.06
N PRO A 70 -6.27 -16.39 6.50
CA PRO A 70 -5.12 -16.01 7.33
C PRO A 70 -4.30 -14.85 6.72
N THR A 71 -4.12 -14.86 5.40
CA THR A 71 -3.40 -13.83 4.65
C THR A 71 -4.15 -12.50 4.66
N ALA A 72 -5.46 -12.51 4.40
CA ALA A 72 -6.29 -11.32 4.44
C ALA A 72 -6.39 -10.71 5.85
N MET A 73 -6.51 -11.54 6.88
CA MET A 73 -6.53 -11.06 8.28
C MET A 73 -5.15 -10.63 8.79
N ALA A 74 -4.08 -10.95 8.07
CA ALA A 74 -2.75 -10.38 8.30
C ALA A 74 -2.47 -9.13 7.44
N SER A 75 -3.37 -8.80 6.50
CA SER A 75 -3.19 -7.68 5.58
C SER A 75 -3.72 -6.37 6.16
N ASN A 76 -2.82 -5.42 6.38
CA ASN A 76 -3.17 -4.07 6.84
C ASN A 76 -4.11 -3.34 5.85
N TRP A 77 -4.02 -3.66 4.56
CA TRP A 77 -4.90 -3.14 3.53
C TRP A 77 -6.36 -3.55 3.77
N VAL A 78 -6.58 -4.86 3.98
CA VAL A 78 -7.93 -5.42 4.25
C VAL A 78 -8.51 -4.84 5.55
N HIS A 79 -7.68 -4.70 6.59
CA HIS A 79 -8.10 -4.03 7.84
C HIS A 79 -8.49 -2.57 7.63
N SER A 80 -7.75 -1.84 6.78
CA SER A 80 -8.00 -0.42 6.51
C SER A 80 -9.31 -0.22 5.75
N GLU A 81 -9.56 -1.02 4.70
CA GLU A 81 -10.82 -0.98 3.95
C GLU A 81 -12.03 -1.37 4.82
N LEU A 82 -11.85 -2.39 5.66
CA LEU A 82 -12.88 -2.82 6.61
C LEU A 82 -13.17 -1.73 7.66
N ALA A 83 -12.14 -1.10 8.23
CA ALA A 83 -12.30 -0.03 9.20
C ALA A 83 -12.99 1.19 8.59
N ALA A 84 -12.60 1.59 7.37
CA ALA A 84 -13.23 2.69 6.65
C ALA A 84 -14.71 2.42 6.38
N MET A 85 -15.06 1.20 5.98
CA MET A 85 -16.46 0.83 5.76
C MET A 85 -17.27 0.78 7.06
N LEU A 86 -16.68 0.27 8.14
CA LEU A 86 -17.33 0.22 9.46
C LEU A 86 -17.58 1.61 10.06
N ALA A 87 -16.80 2.61 9.68
CA ALA A 87 -17.00 4.00 10.09
C ALA A 87 -18.22 4.65 9.41
N LEU A 88 -18.70 4.10 8.30
CA LEU A 88 -19.90 4.56 7.60
C LEU A 88 -21.14 3.86 8.19
N SER A 89 -22.17 4.61 8.55
CA SER A 89 -23.46 4.03 8.93
C SER A 89 -24.15 3.41 7.71
N ASP A 90 -25.00 2.42 7.96
CA ASP A 90 -25.92 1.84 6.97
C ASP A 90 -25.24 1.20 5.75
N ARG A 91 -24.05 0.61 5.93
CA ARG A 91 -23.34 -0.16 4.90
C ARG A 91 -23.52 -1.66 5.07
N LEU A 92 -23.73 -2.34 3.93
CA LEU A 92 -23.74 -3.79 3.89
C LEU A 92 -22.30 -4.32 3.99
N ILE A 93 -21.96 -5.02 5.06
CA ILE A 93 -20.65 -5.66 5.20
C ILE A 93 -20.86 -7.15 5.32
N VAL A 94 -20.34 -7.90 4.35
CA VAL A 94 -20.45 -9.36 4.30
C VAL A 94 -19.07 -9.99 4.39
N PRO A 95 -18.76 -10.68 5.51
CA PRO A 95 -17.59 -11.55 5.60
C PRO A 95 -17.79 -12.80 4.75
N ILE A 96 -16.80 -13.12 3.92
CA ILE A 96 -16.77 -14.31 3.06
C ILE A 96 -15.53 -15.13 3.43
N ILE A 97 -15.72 -16.25 4.13
CA ILE A 97 -14.62 -17.08 4.65
C ILE A 97 -14.06 -17.96 3.52
N LEU A 98 -12.84 -17.67 3.06
CA LEU A 98 -12.07 -18.53 2.18
C LEU A 98 -11.33 -19.60 2.97
N GLU A 99 -10.77 -19.21 4.12
CA GLU A 99 -10.10 -20.10 5.05
C GLU A 99 -10.33 -19.63 6.49
N HIS A 100 -10.65 -20.58 7.38
CA HIS A 100 -10.91 -20.29 8.79
C HIS A 100 -9.64 -19.78 9.47
N THR A 101 -9.77 -18.74 10.29
CA THR A 101 -8.66 -18.14 11.03
C THR A 101 -9.08 -17.78 12.45
N SER A 102 -8.14 -17.89 13.39
CA SER A 102 -8.37 -17.51 14.80
C SER A 102 -8.29 -16.00 15.03
N LYS A 103 -7.94 -15.22 14.00
CA LYS A 103 -7.69 -13.78 14.09
C LYS A 103 -8.81 -12.91 13.51
N LEU A 104 -10.06 -13.38 13.49
CA LEU A 104 -11.18 -12.54 13.02
C LEU A 104 -11.43 -11.36 13.98
N PRO A 105 -11.57 -10.12 13.47
CA PRO A 105 -12.03 -8.99 14.25
C PRO A 105 -13.44 -9.22 14.81
N ARG A 106 -13.71 -8.73 16.03
CA ARG A 106 -15.04 -8.82 16.66
C ARG A 106 -16.17 -8.23 15.80
N SER A 107 -15.87 -7.16 15.07
CA SER A 107 -16.81 -6.50 14.15
C SER A 107 -17.30 -7.41 13.01
N LEU A 108 -16.54 -8.44 12.65
CA LEU A 108 -16.95 -9.48 11.70
C LEU A 108 -17.63 -10.67 12.39
N LEU A 109 -17.25 -10.99 13.63
CA LEU A 109 -17.87 -12.07 14.41
C LEU A 109 -19.35 -11.80 14.75
N GLU A 110 -19.72 -10.53 14.88
CA GLU A 110 -21.10 -10.10 15.14
C GLU A 110 -21.97 -10.08 13.87
N ARG A 111 -21.40 -10.44 12.72
CA ARG A 111 -22.09 -10.43 11.42
C ARG A 111 -22.25 -11.86 10.90
N GLN A 112 -23.31 -12.07 10.13
CA GLN A 112 -23.49 -13.33 9.43
C GLN A 112 -22.45 -13.42 8.30
N TRP A 113 -21.71 -14.52 8.26
CA TRP A 113 -20.72 -14.79 7.20
C TRP A 113 -21.23 -15.81 6.18
N LEU A 114 -20.63 -15.75 4.99
CA LEU A 114 -20.70 -16.80 3.97
C LEU A 114 -19.44 -17.66 4.11
N ASP A 115 -19.57 -18.98 4.20
CA ASP A 115 -18.41 -19.88 4.28
C ASP A 115 -18.16 -20.54 2.92
N LEU A 116 -17.07 -20.16 2.25
CA LEU A 116 -16.63 -20.76 0.99
C LEU A 116 -15.55 -21.82 1.20
N SER A 117 -14.95 -21.95 2.39
CA SER A 117 -13.81 -22.84 2.65
C SER A 117 -14.07 -24.30 2.29
N THR A 118 -15.34 -24.73 2.31
CA THR A 118 -15.77 -26.09 1.94
C THR A 118 -16.32 -26.20 0.51
N SER A 119 -16.46 -25.07 -0.19
CA SER A 119 -17.11 -24.95 -1.50
C SER A 119 -16.15 -24.58 -2.62
N LEU A 120 -14.96 -24.02 -2.32
CA LEU A 120 -14.00 -23.51 -3.32
C LEU A 120 -13.60 -24.51 -4.41
N ASN A 121 -13.65 -25.81 -4.13
CA ASN A 121 -13.28 -26.86 -5.09
C ASN A 121 -14.50 -27.53 -5.76
N ASP A 122 -15.72 -27.08 -5.48
CA ASP A 122 -16.97 -27.67 -5.98
C ASP A 122 -17.81 -26.59 -6.71
N PRO A 123 -17.83 -26.60 -8.05
CA PRO A 123 -18.52 -25.59 -8.85
C PRO A 123 -20.04 -25.50 -8.61
N GLU A 124 -20.71 -26.58 -8.20
CA GLU A 124 -22.13 -26.53 -7.89
C GLU A 124 -22.38 -25.85 -6.55
N LYS A 125 -21.58 -26.18 -5.53
CA LYS A 125 -21.64 -25.51 -4.23
C LYS A 125 -21.27 -24.04 -4.31
N LEU A 126 -20.23 -23.69 -5.07
CA LEU A 126 -19.86 -22.29 -5.34
C LEU A 126 -21.03 -21.49 -5.93
N ARG A 127 -21.75 -22.05 -6.91
CA ARG A 127 -22.93 -21.41 -7.48
C ARG A 127 -24.07 -21.27 -6.47
N ALA A 128 -24.28 -22.28 -5.63
CA ALA A 128 -25.29 -22.22 -4.58
C ALA A 128 -25.00 -21.11 -3.54
N GLU A 129 -23.76 -20.99 -3.08
CA GLU A 129 -23.36 -19.91 -2.17
C GLU A 129 -23.38 -18.54 -2.86
N ALA A 130 -23.02 -18.46 -4.14
CA ALA A 130 -23.13 -17.23 -4.93
C ALA A 130 -24.59 -16.76 -5.04
N ARG A 131 -25.51 -17.70 -5.30
CA ARG A 131 -26.96 -17.40 -5.32
C ARG A 131 -27.45 -16.93 -3.96
N ARG A 132 -27.06 -17.63 -2.88
CA ARG A 132 -27.42 -17.26 -1.52
C ARG A 132 -26.97 -15.84 -1.18
N LEU A 133 -25.75 -15.46 -1.56
CA LEU A 133 -25.23 -14.11 -1.38
C LEU A 133 -25.99 -13.09 -2.25
N ALA A 134 -26.29 -13.40 -3.51
CA ALA A 134 -27.04 -12.53 -4.40
C ALA A 134 -28.47 -12.26 -3.87
N ASP A 135 -29.17 -13.29 -3.37
CA ASP A 135 -30.49 -13.16 -2.73
C ASP A 135 -30.41 -12.29 -1.46
N ALA A 136 -29.35 -12.44 -0.65
CA ALA A 136 -29.12 -11.63 0.54
C ALA A 136 -28.87 -10.15 0.19
N ILE A 137 -28.05 -9.88 -0.83
CA ILE A 137 -27.80 -8.52 -1.35
C ILE A 137 -29.11 -7.91 -1.87
N ALA A 138 -29.88 -8.65 -2.66
CA ALA A 138 -31.16 -8.19 -3.21
C ALA A 138 -32.16 -7.79 -2.11
N LYS A 139 -32.18 -8.55 -1.01
CA LYS A 139 -33.04 -8.27 0.14
C LYS A 139 -32.56 -7.07 0.97
N ALA A 140 -31.26 -6.87 1.09
CA ALA A 140 -30.68 -5.75 1.85
C ALA A 140 -30.76 -4.42 1.09
N LEU A 141 -30.66 -4.45 -0.24
CA LEU A 141 -30.54 -3.27 -1.08
C LEU A 141 -31.59 -2.17 -0.85
N PRO A 142 -32.90 -2.46 -0.68
CA PRO A 142 -33.92 -1.43 -0.46
C PRO A 142 -33.76 -0.67 0.86
N THR A 143 -33.01 -1.24 1.81
CA THR A 143 -32.77 -0.65 3.14
C THR A 143 -31.45 0.12 3.23
N LEU A 144 -30.62 0.05 2.17
CA LEU A 144 -29.33 0.75 2.11
C LEU A 144 -29.56 2.13 1.47
N ALA A 145 -29.26 3.19 2.20
CA ALA A 145 -29.26 4.53 1.62
C ALA A 145 -27.98 4.71 0.76
N PRO A 146 -28.06 5.31 -0.45
CA PRO A 146 -26.85 5.85 -1.08
C PRO A 146 -26.22 6.85 -0.09
N GLY A 147 -24.94 6.66 0.18
CA GLY A 147 -24.27 7.29 1.31
C GLY A 147 -24.47 8.80 1.40
N PRO A 148 -24.46 9.38 2.62
CA PRO A 148 -24.42 10.83 2.75
C PRO A 148 -23.18 11.36 2.01
N VAL A 149 -23.31 12.53 1.38
CA VAL A 149 -22.16 13.31 0.89
C VAL A 149 -21.29 13.57 2.12
N LEU A 150 -20.07 13.00 2.14
CA LEU A 150 -19.12 13.25 3.21
C LEU A 150 -18.88 14.76 3.26
N THR A 151 -19.21 15.39 4.40
CA THR A 151 -18.74 16.74 4.67
C THR A 151 -17.24 16.69 4.91
N GLU A 152 -16.49 17.73 4.51
CA GLU A 152 -15.02 17.81 4.66
C GLU A 152 -14.55 17.41 6.07
N ASN A 153 -15.26 17.82 7.12
CA ASN A 153 -14.93 17.46 8.51
C ASN A 153 -15.12 15.96 8.84
N MET A 154 -16.12 15.28 8.28
CA MET A 154 -16.29 13.83 8.48
C MET A 154 -15.26 13.06 7.66
N ALA A 155 -14.88 13.57 6.49
CA ALA A 155 -13.81 13.02 5.67
C ALA A 155 -12.44 13.14 6.36
N GLU A 156 -12.16 14.24 7.05
CA GLU A 156 -10.95 14.42 7.85
C GLU A 156 -10.90 13.47 9.05
N GLN A 157 -12.01 13.26 9.77
CA GLN A 157 -12.04 12.35 10.92
C GLN A 157 -11.88 10.88 10.52
N VAL A 158 -12.47 10.48 9.38
CA VAL A 158 -12.29 9.13 8.81
C VAL A 158 -10.88 8.97 8.24
N ALA A 159 -10.32 10.01 7.60
CA ALA A 159 -8.93 10.03 7.14
C ALA A 159 -7.94 9.98 8.31
N GLU A 160 -8.21 10.68 9.41
CA GLU A 160 -7.40 10.68 10.61
C GLU A 160 -7.49 9.33 11.36
N PHE A 161 -8.68 8.70 11.38
CA PHE A 161 -8.87 7.35 11.94
C PHE A 161 -8.19 6.27 11.10
N ALA A 162 -8.36 6.29 9.77
CA ALA A 162 -7.64 5.40 8.86
C ALA A 162 -6.12 5.62 8.96
N ALA A 163 -5.66 6.88 9.01
CA ALA A 163 -4.25 7.20 9.23
C ALA A 163 -3.77 6.79 10.63
N ASN A 164 -4.59 6.86 11.67
CA ASN A 164 -4.28 6.39 13.04
C ASN A 164 -4.26 4.86 13.15
N SER A 165 -5.12 4.16 12.42
CA SER A 165 -5.14 2.69 12.35
C SER A 165 -3.99 2.13 11.52
N VAL A 166 -3.58 2.82 10.44
CA VAL A 166 -2.32 2.55 9.73
C VAL A 166 -1.10 2.81 10.62
N ARG A 167 -1.13 3.86 11.47
CA ARG A 167 -0.11 4.15 12.50
C ARG A 167 -0.01 3.09 13.61
N ASN A 168 -1.13 2.45 14.01
CA ASN A 168 -1.16 1.47 15.11
C ASN A 168 -1.05 0.00 14.67
N ALA A 169 -1.32 -0.32 13.40
CA ALA A 169 -1.17 -1.68 12.85
C ALA A 169 0.29 -2.10 12.60
N ALA A 170 1.25 -1.19 12.80
CA ALA A 170 2.69 -1.42 12.67
C ALA A 170 3.41 -1.77 13.99
N SER A 171 2.69 -2.28 15.00
CA SER A 171 3.34 -2.85 16.19
C SER A 171 3.18 -4.37 16.23
N PRO A 172 4.27 -5.16 16.23
CA PRO A 172 4.19 -6.53 16.73
C PRO A 172 3.87 -6.50 18.24
N PRO A 173 3.34 -7.59 18.84
CA PRO A 173 3.17 -7.65 20.29
C PRO A 173 4.56 -7.64 20.94
N THR A 174 5.00 -6.49 21.41
CA THR A 174 6.21 -6.36 22.23
C THR A 174 5.85 -6.61 23.69
N THR A 175 6.16 -7.82 24.15
CA THR A 175 6.44 -8.04 25.57
C THR A 175 7.59 -7.10 25.97
N PRO A 176 7.46 -6.28 27.03
CA PRO A 176 8.47 -5.30 27.36
C PRO A 176 9.62 -6.00 28.08
N THR A 177 10.72 -6.30 27.40
CA THR A 177 12.01 -6.48 28.09
C THR A 177 13.21 -6.15 27.19
N SER A 178 14.04 -5.25 27.72
CA SER A 178 15.45 -4.98 27.42
C SER A 178 15.83 -3.90 26.39
N THR A 179 16.22 -2.73 26.95
CA THR A 179 17.26 -1.76 26.54
C THR A 179 17.09 -0.99 25.20
N PRO A 180 17.17 0.36 25.19
CA PRO A 180 17.01 1.14 23.97
C PRO A 180 18.21 0.93 23.02
N ILE A 181 17.93 0.42 21.82
CA ILE A 181 18.89 0.39 20.71
C ILE A 181 19.00 1.83 20.18
N ALA A 182 20.23 2.34 20.05
CA ALA A 182 20.47 3.67 19.50
C ALA A 182 19.85 3.77 18.09
N PRO A 183 19.11 4.85 17.79
CA PRO A 183 18.42 5.00 16.51
C PRO A 183 19.44 4.99 15.36
N SER A 184 19.22 4.15 14.34
CA SER A 184 20.11 4.08 13.17
C SER A 184 19.31 4.26 11.88
N ILE A 185 19.63 5.32 11.15
CA ILE A 185 19.03 5.64 9.86
C ILE A 185 19.88 5.01 8.76
N PHE A 186 19.28 4.17 7.94
CA PHE A 186 19.94 3.59 6.79
C PHE A 186 19.80 4.50 5.58
N VAL A 187 20.88 4.78 4.86
CA VAL A 187 20.83 5.57 3.63
C VAL A 187 21.09 4.65 2.43
N VAL A 188 20.07 4.51 1.58
CA VAL A 188 20.12 3.79 0.32
C VAL A 188 20.38 4.78 -0.80
N HIS A 189 21.34 4.46 -1.68
CA HIS A 189 21.68 5.33 -2.81
C HIS A 189 22.20 4.52 -4.00
N GLY A 190 22.10 5.12 -5.18
CA GLY A 190 22.68 4.60 -6.42
C GLY A 190 24.11 5.10 -6.65
N HIS A 191 24.44 5.46 -7.89
CA HIS A 191 25.72 6.04 -8.28
C HIS A 191 25.82 7.54 -7.99
N ASP A 192 24.70 8.20 -7.65
CA ASP A 192 24.70 9.60 -7.23
C ASP A 192 25.27 9.75 -5.81
N VAL A 193 26.59 9.81 -5.74
CA VAL A 193 27.35 10.01 -4.49
C VAL A 193 27.18 11.41 -3.91
N GLU A 194 26.88 12.41 -4.73
CA GLU A 194 26.68 13.79 -4.30
C GLU A 194 25.39 13.90 -3.47
N SER A 195 24.28 13.39 -4.00
CA SER A 195 23.01 13.34 -3.27
C SER A 195 23.11 12.52 -1.98
N ARG A 196 23.83 11.39 -2.01
CA ARG A 196 24.13 10.61 -0.80
C ARG A 196 24.85 11.46 0.25
N ASP A 197 25.94 12.14 -0.14
CA ASP A 197 26.77 12.92 0.79
C ASP A 197 25.99 14.09 1.37
N LEU A 198 25.15 14.74 0.56
CA LEU A 198 24.23 15.79 0.98
C LEU A 198 23.25 15.28 2.06
N VAL A 199 22.61 14.13 1.84
CA VAL A 199 21.71 13.50 2.81
C VAL A 199 22.45 13.11 4.09
N CYS A 200 23.66 12.55 3.96
CA CYS A 200 24.46 12.17 5.12
C CYS A 200 24.89 13.38 5.95
N ALA A 201 25.29 14.48 5.30
CA ALA A 201 25.65 15.72 5.98
C ALA A 201 24.45 16.32 6.71
N GLU A 202 23.26 16.28 6.11
CA GLU A 202 22.03 16.77 6.74
C GLU A 202 21.70 15.97 8.01
N LEU A 203 21.68 14.63 7.92
CA LEU A 203 21.44 13.75 9.06
C LEU A 203 22.45 13.99 10.20
N LYS A 204 23.72 14.18 9.85
CA LYS A 204 24.77 14.51 10.83
C LYS A 204 24.55 15.86 11.49
N SER A 205 24.11 16.86 10.74
CA SER A 205 23.83 18.21 11.27
C SER A 205 22.75 18.20 12.35
N ILE A 206 21.77 17.30 12.24
CA ILE A 206 20.69 17.12 13.21
C ILE A 206 21.01 16.06 14.28
N GLY A 207 22.27 15.61 14.37
CA GLY A 207 22.76 14.72 15.44
C GLY A 207 22.57 13.22 15.19
N ILE A 208 22.30 12.82 13.95
CA ILE A 208 22.11 11.41 13.58
C ILE A 208 23.31 10.92 12.77
N GLU A 209 23.91 9.80 13.18
CA GLU A 209 24.95 9.14 12.37
C GLU A 209 24.30 8.13 11.40
N PRO A 210 24.33 8.39 10.08
CA PRO A 210 23.71 7.51 9.09
C PRO A 210 24.55 6.26 8.82
N VAL A 211 23.87 5.17 8.47
CA VAL A 211 24.47 3.92 8.03
C VAL A 211 24.39 3.83 6.51
N VAL A 212 25.55 3.85 5.86
CA VAL A 212 25.67 3.71 4.39
C VAL A 212 26.37 2.40 4.07
N LEU A 213 25.73 1.51 3.31
CA LEU A 213 26.28 0.17 2.99
C LEU A 213 27.66 0.25 2.32
N SER A 214 27.84 1.18 1.39
CA SER A 214 29.10 1.37 0.64
C SER A 214 30.28 1.78 1.52
N GLN A 215 30.03 2.27 2.73
CA GLN A 215 31.06 2.73 3.68
C GLN A 215 31.40 1.67 4.75
N GLN A 216 30.68 0.55 4.80
CA GLN A 216 30.90 -0.50 5.80
C GLN A 216 32.02 -1.46 5.37
N LEU A 217 33.22 -1.23 5.90
CA LEU A 217 34.39 -2.10 5.70
C LEU A 217 34.23 -3.39 6.54
N GLY A 218 34.34 -4.57 5.91
CA GLY A 218 34.19 -5.85 6.61
C GLY A 218 34.25 -7.10 5.72
N GLN A 219 34.47 -8.27 6.36
CA GLN A 219 34.87 -9.57 5.78
C GLN A 219 33.96 -10.12 4.64
N ALA A 220 34.47 -11.18 3.99
CA ALA A 220 34.06 -11.86 2.74
C ALA A 220 32.61 -12.42 2.68
N GLN A 221 31.61 -11.59 2.98
CA GLN A 221 30.19 -11.86 2.76
C GLN A 221 29.71 -11.15 1.49
N SER A 222 28.66 -11.68 0.84
CA SER A 222 28.05 -11.03 -0.32
C SER A 222 27.43 -9.69 0.07
N LEU A 223 27.31 -8.76 -0.89
CA LEU A 223 26.69 -7.44 -0.67
C LEU A 223 25.29 -7.56 -0.05
N LEU A 224 24.50 -8.53 -0.54
CA LEU A 224 23.15 -8.82 -0.03
C LEU A 224 23.15 -9.31 1.42
N GLN A 225 24.09 -10.20 1.80
CA GLN A 225 24.19 -10.68 3.19
C GLN A 225 24.58 -9.56 4.15
N LYS A 226 25.50 -8.68 3.72
CA LYS A 226 25.87 -7.48 4.49
C LYS A 226 24.67 -6.56 4.65
N PHE A 227 23.95 -6.30 3.57
CA PHE A 227 22.71 -5.53 3.59
C PHE A 227 21.71 -6.08 4.60
N LEU A 228 21.33 -7.36 4.48
CA LEU A 228 20.36 -8.00 5.38
C LEU A 228 20.78 -7.84 6.86
N LYS A 229 22.04 -8.15 7.18
CA LYS A 229 22.56 -8.06 8.55
C LYS A 229 22.58 -6.63 9.12
N ILE A 230 23.03 -5.66 8.32
CA ILE A 230 23.14 -4.26 8.79
C ILE A 230 21.75 -3.63 8.89
N SER A 231 20.85 -3.98 7.97
CA SER A 231 19.49 -3.47 7.93
C SER A 231 18.65 -3.86 9.16
N GLU A 232 18.93 -4.99 9.83
CA GLU A 232 18.23 -5.43 11.06
C GLU A 232 18.22 -4.36 12.16
N ARG A 233 19.26 -3.52 12.21
CA ARG A 233 19.42 -2.50 13.25
C ARG A 233 18.78 -1.16 12.89
N ALA A 234 18.44 -0.96 11.62
CA ALA A 234 17.85 0.28 11.18
C ALA A 234 16.41 0.40 11.67
N ASN A 235 16.04 1.58 12.14
CA ASN A 235 14.68 1.92 12.56
C ASN A 235 14.06 2.98 11.63
N PHE A 236 14.84 3.54 10.71
CA PHE A 236 14.39 4.41 9.63
C PHE A 236 15.29 4.23 8.42
N ALA A 237 14.79 4.54 7.22
CA ALA A 237 15.60 4.57 6.01
C ALA A 237 15.36 5.85 5.20
N VAL A 238 16.42 6.41 4.62
CA VAL A 238 16.35 7.44 3.60
C VAL A 238 16.82 6.84 2.29
N VAL A 239 15.99 6.89 1.26
CA VAL A 239 16.25 6.25 -0.05
C VAL A 239 16.38 7.33 -1.10
N VAL A 240 17.52 7.37 -1.81
CA VAL A 240 17.78 8.33 -2.89
C VAL A 240 17.58 7.65 -4.24
N LEU A 241 16.60 8.14 -5.00
CA LEU A 241 16.34 7.76 -6.39
C LEU A 241 17.05 8.74 -7.33
N SER A 242 18.03 8.24 -8.08
CA SER A 242 18.78 8.99 -9.09
C SER A 242 18.68 8.33 -10.47
N ALA A 243 18.89 9.12 -11.53
CA ALA A 243 18.79 8.70 -12.93
C ALA A 243 20.02 7.89 -13.40
N ASP A 244 20.24 6.73 -12.79
CA ASP A 244 21.47 5.96 -13.01
C ASP A 244 21.39 4.98 -14.19
N ASP A 245 20.21 4.45 -14.47
CA ASP A 245 19.97 3.49 -15.55
C ASP A 245 18.92 4.03 -16.54
N TYR A 246 18.79 3.37 -17.69
CA TYR A 246 17.61 3.51 -18.55
C TYR A 246 16.73 2.26 -18.46
N GLY A 247 15.40 2.45 -18.53
CA GLY A 247 14.40 1.38 -18.51
C GLY A 247 13.28 1.63 -19.51
N ALA A 248 12.60 0.56 -19.94
CA ALA A 248 11.42 0.64 -20.79
C ALA A 248 10.56 -0.63 -20.64
N SER A 249 9.24 -0.50 -20.81
CA SER A 249 8.35 -1.65 -21.02
C SER A 249 8.63 -2.26 -22.39
N LEU A 250 8.75 -3.59 -22.45
CA LEU A 250 8.99 -4.30 -23.71
C LEU A 250 7.89 -3.99 -24.74
N VAL A 251 6.63 -3.93 -24.30
CA VAL A 251 5.49 -3.61 -25.17
C VAL A 251 5.59 -2.20 -25.76
N GLN A 252 6.09 -1.23 -24.98
CA GLN A 252 6.29 0.14 -25.45
C GLN A 252 7.51 0.27 -26.35
N TYR A 253 8.59 -0.43 -26.03
CA TYR A 253 9.82 -0.44 -26.82
C TYR A 253 9.60 -1.07 -28.20
N ASP A 254 8.88 -2.19 -28.27
CA ASP A 254 8.58 -2.91 -29.51
C ASP A 254 7.45 -2.26 -30.33
N ALA A 255 6.79 -1.23 -29.81
CA ALA A 255 5.73 -0.53 -30.53
C ALA A 255 6.28 0.11 -31.83
N PRO A 256 5.57 -0.03 -32.97
CA PRO A 256 6.06 0.46 -34.26
C PRO A 256 6.42 1.95 -34.23
N GLY A 257 7.68 2.27 -34.54
CA GLY A 257 8.18 3.64 -34.58
C GLY A 257 8.57 4.26 -33.23
N VAL A 258 8.59 3.48 -32.14
CA VAL A 258 8.96 3.94 -30.79
C VAL A 258 10.43 3.61 -30.48
N ALA A 259 10.80 2.34 -30.34
CA ALA A 259 12.18 1.88 -30.03
C ALA A 259 12.81 2.69 -28.88
N ASP A 260 13.99 3.30 -29.10
CA ASP A 260 14.72 4.11 -28.12
C ASP A 260 13.91 5.27 -27.51
N ARG A 261 12.82 5.72 -28.17
CA ARG A 261 11.92 6.73 -27.62
C ARG A 261 11.12 6.24 -26.42
N ALA A 262 11.07 4.93 -26.17
CA ALA A 262 10.47 4.33 -24.98
C ALA A 262 11.39 4.33 -23.76
N LEU A 263 12.69 4.62 -23.92
CA LEU A 263 13.63 4.64 -22.81
C LEU A 263 13.30 5.79 -21.86
N ARG A 264 13.29 5.48 -20.57
CA ARG A 264 13.07 6.39 -19.44
C ARG A 264 14.26 6.34 -18.50
N PHE A 265 14.57 7.44 -17.81
CA PHE A 265 15.55 7.39 -16.72
C PHE A 265 15.01 6.50 -15.60
N ARG A 266 15.87 5.72 -14.95
CA ARG A 266 15.45 4.79 -13.89
C ARG A 266 16.46 4.78 -12.76
N ALA A 267 15.95 4.63 -11.54
CA ALA A 267 16.78 4.25 -10.40
C ALA A 267 17.48 2.91 -10.62
N ARG A 268 18.62 2.71 -9.96
CA ARG A 268 19.30 1.40 -9.97
C ARG A 268 18.38 0.33 -9.43
N GLN A 269 18.42 -0.85 -10.05
CA GLN A 269 17.60 -1.98 -9.60
C GLN A 269 17.84 -2.36 -8.13
N ASN A 270 19.09 -2.28 -7.66
CA ASN A 270 19.41 -2.54 -6.25
C ASN A 270 18.74 -1.52 -5.32
N VAL A 271 18.68 -0.24 -5.71
CA VAL A 271 18.00 0.80 -4.93
C VAL A 271 16.50 0.51 -4.82
N LEU A 272 15.87 0.06 -5.91
CA LEU A 272 14.47 -0.34 -5.91
C LEU A 272 14.21 -1.60 -5.06
N LEU A 273 15.12 -2.58 -5.09
CA LEU A 273 15.05 -3.76 -4.24
C LEU A 273 15.15 -3.39 -2.76
N GLU A 274 16.10 -2.52 -2.41
CA GLU A 274 16.32 -2.06 -1.03
C GLU A 274 15.16 -1.19 -0.54
N LEU A 275 14.57 -0.37 -1.41
CA LEU A 275 13.34 0.36 -1.13
C LEU A 275 12.18 -0.58 -0.76
N GLY A 276 11.93 -1.59 -1.60
CA GLY A 276 10.91 -2.60 -1.33
C GLY A 276 11.17 -3.37 -0.03
N PHE A 277 12.43 -3.73 0.24
CA PHE A 277 12.83 -4.36 1.48
C PHE A 277 12.53 -3.49 2.71
N PHE A 278 12.92 -2.21 2.68
CA PHE A 278 12.69 -1.31 3.81
C PHE A 278 11.21 -1.00 3.99
N TYR A 279 10.42 -0.86 2.92
CA TYR A 279 8.97 -0.78 3.05
C TYR A 279 8.38 -2.02 3.73
N GLY A 280 8.82 -3.23 3.35
CA GLY A 280 8.35 -4.47 3.99
C GLY A 280 8.78 -4.60 5.45
N ARG A 281 9.99 -4.14 5.81
CA ARG A 281 10.56 -4.33 7.15
C ARG A 281 10.19 -3.21 8.14
N LEU A 282 10.22 -1.97 7.69
CA LEU A 282 10.06 -0.77 8.52
C LEU A 282 8.66 -0.17 8.45
N GLY A 283 7.89 -0.49 7.42
CA GLY A 283 6.73 0.31 7.05
C GLY A 283 7.13 1.58 6.29
N TRP A 284 6.21 2.10 5.50
CA TRP A 284 6.42 3.27 4.63
C TRP A 284 6.58 4.57 5.42
N GLU A 285 6.04 4.64 6.63
CA GLU A 285 6.19 5.76 7.55
C GLU A 285 7.62 5.93 8.07
N ASN A 286 8.40 4.84 8.08
CA ASN A 286 9.79 4.84 8.52
C ASN A 286 10.77 4.84 7.34
N VAL A 287 10.29 5.16 6.15
CA VAL A 287 11.08 5.30 4.93
C VAL A 287 10.80 6.68 4.33
N PHE A 288 11.86 7.45 4.08
CA PHE A 288 11.80 8.74 3.41
C PHE A 288 12.47 8.61 2.05
N VAL A 289 11.74 8.91 0.98
CA VAL A 289 12.27 8.73 -0.37
C VAL A 289 12.50 10.07 -1.02
N LEU A 290 13.76 10.31 -1.38
CA LEU A 290 14.24 11.49 -2.06
C LEU A 290 14.48 11.17 -3.54
N GLN A 291 14.00 12.03 -4.42
CA GLN A 291 14.32 11.94 -5.85
C GLN A 291 15.27 13.06 -6.26
N ARG A 292 16.38 12.70 -6.90
CA ARG A 292 17.21 13.68 -7.60
C ARG A 292 16.61 13.93 -8.98
N ARG A 293 16.48 15.21 -9.35
CA ARG A 293 16.05 15.58 -10.69
C ARG A 293 17.02 15.01 -11.74
N PRO A 294 16.53 14.34 -12.79
CA PRO A 294 17.39 13.84 -13.85
C PRO A 294 18.15 14.97 -14.54
N PRO A 295 19.31 14.69 -15.18
CA PRO A 295 20.13 15.71 -15.84
C PRO A 295 19.44 16.35 -17.05
N LYS A 296 18.34 15.76 -17.54
CA LYS A 296 17.53 16.25 -18.66
C LYS A 296 16.06 16.09 -18.33
N VAL A 297 15.22 16.95 -18.93
CA VAL A 297 13.76 16.87 -18.81
C VAL A 297 13.17 15.69 -19.61
N PHE A 298 13.89 15.25 -20.65
CA PHE A 298 13.53 14.09 -21.46
C PHE A 298 14.75 13.16 -21.67
N PRO A 299 14.58 11.82 -21.60
CA PRO A 299 13.33 11.13 -21.29
C PRO A 299 12.86 11.37 -19.84
N ASP A 300 11.61 11.04 -19.54
CA ASP A 300 11.08 11.20 -18.18
C ASP A 300 11.64 10.12 -17.24
N PHE A 301 11.42 10.28 -15.94
CA PHE A 301 11.87 9.32 -14.93
C PHE A 301 10.80 8.24 -14.70
N GLU A 302 11.19 6.98 -14.81
CA GLU A 302 10.41 5.81 -14.50
C GLU A 302 10.38 5.58 -12.98
N HIS A 303 9.19 5.76 -12.40
CA HIS A 303 8.88 5.32 -11.06
C HIS A 303 8.38 3.88 -11.07
N PRO A 304 8.65 3.08 -10.02
CA PRO A 304 8.00 1.78 -9.85
C PRO A 304 6.48 1.96 -9.92
N SER A 305 5.82 1.16 -10.75
CA SER A 305 4.39 1.32 -11.07
C SER A 305 3.50 1.35 -9.84
N ASP A 306 3.78 0.52 -8.83
CA ASP A 306 3.05 0.49 -7.55
C ASP A 306 3.38 1.66 -6.60
N LEU A 307 4.39 2.49 -6.92
CA LEU A 307 4.87 3.61 -6.10
C LEU A 307 4.72 4.98 -6.78
N ALA A 308 4.09 5.05 -7.96
CA ALA A 308 3.89 6.29 -8.72
C ALA A 308 3.02 7.35 -8.01
N GLY A 309 2.44 7.03 -6.84
CA GLY A 309 1.71 7.94 -5.95
C GLY A 309 2.33 8.13 -4.56
N ALA A 310 3.53 7.59 -4.31
CA ALA A 310 4.30 7.95 -3.12
C ALA A 310 4.80 9.39 -3.29
N VAL A 311 4.71 10.22 -2.24
CA VAL A 311 5.33 11.53 -2.23
C VAL A 311 6.84 11.31 -2.22
N PHE A 312 7.47 11.49 -3.38
CA PHE A 312 8.92 11.59 -3.48
C PHE A 312 9.28 13.05 -3.28
N ASP A 313 9.95 13.35 -2.18
CA ASP A 313 10.49 14.67 -1.96
C ASP A 313 11.65 14.89 -2.93
N GLU A 314 11.66 16.03 -3.63
CA GLU A 314 12.75 16.33 -4.55
C GLU A 314 13.96 16.84 -3.77
N ILE A 315 15.17 16.40 -4.12
CA ILE A 315 16.40 17.08 -3.67
C ILE A 315 16.51 18.39 -4.46
N ASP A 316 15.83 19.40 -3.95
CA ASP A 316 15.74 20.73 -4.53
C ASP A 316 16.90 21.64 -4.08
N ASP A 317 17.25 22.61 -4.93
CA ASP A 317 18.33 23.56 -4.65
C ASP A 317 17.99 24.54 -3.52
N ALA A 318 16.71 24.72 -3.19
CA ALA A 318 16.27 25.56 -2.08
C ALA A 318 16.35 24.82 -0.71
N GLY A 319 16.61 23.51 -0.72
CA GLY A 319 16.77 22.68 0.47
C GLY A 319 15.48 22.43 1.26
N LEU A 320 14.30 22.56 0.65
CA LEU A 320 13.01 22.37 1.33
C LEU A 320 12.87 20.97 1.93
N TRP A 321 13.38 19.95 1.23
CA TRP A 321 13.38 18.56 1.67
C TRP A 321 14.00 18.33 3.05
N ARG A 322 14.92 19.20 3.50
CA ARG A 322 15.56 19.11 4.82
C ARG A 322 14.57 19.33 5.94
N GLY A 323 13.69 20.32 5.77
CA GLY A 323 12.60 20.62 6.70
C GLY A 323 11.61 19.45 6.77
N THR A 324 11.19 18.94 5.61
CA THR A 324 10.30 17.78 5.51
C THR A 324 10.90 16.54 6.18
N LEU A 325 12.19 16.27 5.94
CA LEU A 325 12.92 15.17 6.58
C LEU A 325 12.95 15.34 8.11
N ALA A 326 13.28 16.54 8.60
CA ALA A 326 13.31 16.80 10.03
C ALA A 326 11.93 16.62 10.70
N GLU A 327 10.86 17.10 10.06
CA GLU A 327 9.48 16.89 10.53
C GLU A 327 9.11 15.41 10.55
N LYS A 328 9.45 14.68 9.48
CA LYS A 328 9.22 13.25 9.39
C LYS A 328 9.92 12.49 10.52
N LEU A 329 11.20 12.78 10.76
CA LEU A 329 11.99 12.15 11.81
C LEU A 329 11.40 12.42 13.20
N ARG A 330 10.95 13.65 13.47
CA ARG A 330 10.24 13.97 14.72
C ARG A 330 8.94 13.18 14.85
N SER A 331 8.17 13.06 13.76
CA SER A 331 6.88 12.37 13.77
C SER A 331 6.98 10.88 14.12
N VAL A 332 8.11 10.26 13.82
CA VAL A 332 8.39 8.84 14.14
C VAL A 332 9.28 8.67 15.38
N GLY A 333 9.46 9.73 16.17
CA GLY A 333 10.06 9.67 17.51
C GLY A 333 11.57 9.82 17.58
N PHE A 334 12.25 10.31 16.53
CA PHE A 334 13.68 10.63 16.60
C PHE A 334 13.90 11.92 17.39
N LEU A 335 14.84 11.87 18.33
CA LEU A 335 15.39 13.05 18.97
C LEU A 335 16.43 13.66 18.03
N ILE A 336 16.07 14.81 17.45
CA ILE A 336 16.94 15.54 16.54
C ILE A 336 17.39 16.84 17.20
N ASN A 337 18.65 17.20 17.00
CA ASN A 337 19.15 18.50 17.43
C ASN A 337 18.45 19.58 16.60
N VAL A 338 17.95 20.60 17.28
CA VAL A 338 17.43 21.79 16.60
C VAL A 338 18.65 22.60 16.17
N ALA A 339 18.77 22.83 14.86
CA ALA A 339 19.79 23.71 14.29
C ALA A 339 19.55 25.17 14.69
#